data_AF-I3ZXN8-F1
#
_entry.id   AF-I3ZXN8-F1
#
_cell.length_a   1.000
_cell.length_b   1.000
_cell.length_c   1.000
_cell.angle_alpha   90.00
_cell.angle_beta   90.00
_cell.angle_gamma   90.00
#
_symmetry.space_group_name_H-M   'P 1'
#
loop_
_entity.id
_entity.type
_entity.pdbx_description
1 polymer ?
#
loop_
_entity_poly.entity_id
_entity_poly.type
_entity_poly.pdbx_seq_one_letter_code
_entity_poly.pdbx_strand_id
1 'polypeptide(L)'
;MLFLVYSCSDDENSTPEIKKKEVVKEKGKDEIPSTTSDETGDNAGDDSGENPTTETPTTPNTDNGTNPEGTYRLSFNAAGGTGAINDIFAKPGEVVSLPDPRDHFKRFNYEARGGYNDSPEEGAWIKHGREFKMPSHDVTLYVAWQVIDKSLLNEPSKKYKNQDVFAEGVDIPQANDWVPIRYSENKTVVWDKTKKWYDTDQANDPLCWAATTANVLHWWMDQNKENIEEYYRLKGKTLEKSGMPREYKDTYNSEIYKYLKKHWPSRGNRVQPAFNWFLSDSSVKIPGGGFFEEVFKNKNIANGDFNVDAYRFTKFCDQALSRGDVMSIGIQIAGGGHAIVVWGAHFDEKGFVDALYYTNSNDTKSNTTEDGRLIGLKKTKVTYKGDKIYTDGSTGEPTIEVTEISSLSLGKQIWKEYFAKQR
;
A
#
# COMPACT_ATOMS: atom_id res chain seq x y z
N MET A 1 -27.42 -9.89 -20.36
CA MET A 1 -27.63 -10.22 -18.93
C MET A 1 -27.25 -8.97 -18.14
N LEU A 2 -28.20 -8.27 -17.53
CA LEU A 2 -27.91 -7.09 -16.71
C LEU A 2 -27.30 -7.57 -15.39
N PHE A 3 -26.01 -7.31 -15.16
CA PHE A 3 -25.41 -7.46 -13.84
C PHE A 3 -25.81 -6.24 -13.00
N LEU A 4 -26.53 -6.47 -11.90
CA LEU A 4 -26.76 -5.47 -10.87
C LEU A 4 -25.44 -5.27 -10.12
N VAL A 5 -24.71 -4.22 -10.50
CA VAL A 5 -23.49 -3.80 -9.80
C VAL A 5 -23.91 -2.87 -8.66
N TYR A 6 -23.84 -3.39 -7.43
CA TYR A 6 -23.95 -2.57 -6.22
C TYR A 6 -22.55 -2.12 -5.81
N SER A 7 -22.41 -0.83 -5.58
CA SER A 7 -21.15 -0.12 -5.42
C SER A 7 -21.19 0.73 -4.16
N CYS A 8 -20.01 1.05 -3.64
CA CYS A 8 -19.87 1.95 -2.50
C CYS A 8 -19.74 3.38 -3.03
N SER A 9 -20.83 4.14 -3.08
CA SER A 9 -20.75 5.57 -3.37
C SER A 9 -20.54 6.39 -2.08
N ASP A 10 -19.63 7.35 -2.16
CA ASP A 10 -19.60 8.52 -1.29
C ASP A 10 -20.30 9.65 -2.05
N ASP A 11 -21.57 9.92 -1.72
CA ASP A 11 -22.33 10.99 -2.36
C ASP A 11 -21.94 12.34 -1.77
N GLU A 12 -21.09 13.09 -2.48
CA GLU A 12 -21.03 14.56 -2.42
C GLU A 12 -20.24 15.14 -3.62
N ASN A 13 -20.90 15.33 -4.76
CA ASN A 13 -20.89 16.61 -5.50
C ASN A 13 -21.74 16.54 -6.78
N SER A 14 -22.61 17.53 -6.91
CA SER A 14 -23.44 17.78 -8.08
C SER A 14 -22.62 18.40 -9.22
N THR A 15 -22.80 17.95 -10.46
CA THR A 15 -22.57 18.80 -11.65
C THR A 15 -23.32 18.25 -12.88
N PRO A 16 -23.77 19.12 -13.80
CA PRO A 16 -24.80 18.81 -14.79
C PRO A 16 -24.27 18.28 -16.13
N GLU A 17 -25.18 17.63 -16.85
CA GLU A 17 -25.03 17.02 -18.17
C GLU A 17 -24.34 17.90 -19.23
N ILE A 18 -23.38 17.32 -19.95
CA ILE A 18 -22.91 17.85 -21.25
C ILE A 18 -23.08 16.77 -22.33
N LYS A 19 -23.79 17.17 -23.39
CA LYS A 19 -24.19 16.39 -24.56
C LYS A 19 -22.99 15.90 -25.39
N LYS A 20 -23.09 14.65 -25.84
CA LYS A 20 -22.20 14.01 -26.83
C LYS A 20 -22.17 14.78 -28.15
N LYS A 21 -20.97 15.00 -28.71
CA LYS A 21 -20.75 15.22 -30.14
C LYS A 21 -19.86 14.10 -30.68
N GLU A 22 -20.34 13.50 -31.77
CA GLU A 22 -19.67 12.46 -32.56
C GLU A 22 -18.40 12.99 -33.23
N VAL A 23 -17.37 12.15 -33.31
CA VAL A 23 -16.20 12.37 -34.18
C VAL A 23 -16.11 11.22 -35.18
N VAL A 24 -16.06 11.62 -36.45
CA VAL A 24 -15.92 10.82 -37.66
C VAL A 24 -14.50 10.26 -37.76
N LYS A 25 -14.40 8.99 -38.19
CA LYS A 25 -13.15 8.28 -38.51
C LYS A 25 -12.55 8.79 -39.83
N GLU A 26 -11.23 8.91 -39.89
CA GLU A 26 -10.48 8.73 -41.14
C GLU A 26 -9.22 7.87 -40.92
N LYS A 27 -8.97 7.00 -41.92
CA LYS A 27 -7.91 6.00 -42.03
C LYS A 27 -6.87 6.47 -43.06
N GLY A 28 -5.61 6.07 -42.87
CA GLY A 28 -4.58 5.96 -43.91
C GLY A 28 -3.20 5.95 -43.27
N LYS A 29 -2.55 4.79 -43.08
CA LYS A 29 -1.63 4.10 -44.02
C LYS A 29 -0.37 4.92 -44.34
N ASP A 30 0.80 4.44 -43.93
CA ASP A 30 1.75 3.78 -44.84
C ASP A 30 2.96 3.15 -44.10
N GLU A 31 3.46 2.10 -44.74
CA GLU A 31 4.50 1.15 -44.34
C GLU A 31 5.89 1.54 -44.92
N ILE A 32 6.97 1.30 -44.13
CA ILE A 32 8.26 0.61 -44.47
C ILE A 32 9.20 1.29 -45.53
N PRO A 33 10.56 1.13 -45.56
CA PRO A 33 11.43 0.14 -44.90
C PRO A 33 12.71 0.61 -44.18
N SER A 34 13.24 -0.39 -43.46
CA SER A 34 14.61 -0.69 -43.06
C SER A 34 15.74 -0.35 -44.04
N THR A 35 16.90 0.00 -43.49
CA THR A 35 18.22 -0.28 -44.08
C THR A 35 19.19 -0.81 -43.03
N THR A 36 19.77 -1.95 -43.35
CA THR A 36 20.89 -2.68 -42.76
C THR A 36 22.25 -2.13 -43.18
N SER A 37 23.26 -2.21 -42.30
CA SER A 37 24.68 -2.56 -42.54
C SER A 37 25.44 -2.36 -41.21
N ASP A 38 26.00 -3.39 -40.57
CA ASP A 38 27.35 -3.97 -40.81
C ASP A 38 28.45 -2.91 -40.70
N GLU A 39 29.62 -3.09 -40.09
CA GLU A 39 30.28 -4.11 -39.26
C GLU A 39 31.64 -3.45 -38.87
N THR A 40 32.38 -4.12 -37.98
CA THR A 40 33.83 -4.01 -37.74
C THR A 40 34.37 -2.94 -36.79
N GLY A 41 35.26 -3.40 -35.89
CA GLY A 41 36.30 -2.55 -35.32
C GLY A 41 36.76 -2.92 -33.91
N ASP A 42 37.37 -4.09 -33.73
CA ASP A 42 38.19 -4.41 -32.55
C ASP A 42 39.26 -3.34 -32.31
N ASN A 43 39.50 -2.99 -31.04
CA ASN A 43 40.86 -2.84 -30.55
C ASN A 43 40.94 -2.96 -29.02
N ALA A 44 41.76 -3.91 -28.59
CA ALA A 44 42.26 -4.06 -27.24
C ALA A 44 43.33 -2.99 -26.93
N GLY A 45 43.35 -2.53 -25.68
CA GLY A 45 44.36 -1.62 -25.15
C GLY A 45 44.29 -1.64 -23.62
N ASP A 46 45.09 -2.53 -23.06
CA ASP A 46 45.46 -2.65 -21.64
C ASP A 46 46.21 -1.36 -21.19
N ASP A 47 45.93 -0.83 -20.00
CA ASP A 47 46.93 -0.57 -18.93
C ASP A 47 46.35 0.20 -17.72
N SER A 48 46.80 -0.24 -16.54
CA SER A 48 47.03 0.50 -15.29
C SER A 48 45.93 1.36 -14.66
N GLY A 49 45.28 0.75 -13.66
CA GLY A 49 45.38 1.17 -12.24
C GLY A 49 45.13 2.62 -11.87
N GLU A 50 44.00 2.88 -11.21
CA GLU A 50 43.92 3.71 -10.00
C GLU A 50 42.62 3.42 -9.24
N ASN A 51 42.75 3.00 -7.98
CA ASN A 51 41.65 2.87 -7.02
C ASN A 51 41.09 4.27 -6.71
N PRO A 52 39.77 4.53 -6.80
CA PRO A 52 39.17 5.61 -6.06
C PRO A 52 38.95 5.11 -4.63
N THR A 53 39.76 5.64 -3.73
CA THR A 53 39.57 5.60 -2.28
C THR A 53 38.09 5.79 -1.92
N THR A 54 37.53 4.80 -1.25
CA THR A 54 36.30 4.93 -0.45
C THR A 54 36.46 6.06 0.55
N GLU A 55 35.93 7.24 0.22
CA GLU A 55 35.66 8.28 1.20
C GLU A 55 34.54 7.79 2.11
N THR A 56 34.95 7.39 3.31
CA THR A 56 34.07 7.16 4.46
C THR A 56 33.16 8.37 4.65
N PRO A 57 31.84 8.23 4.86
CA PRO A 57 30.99 9.34 5.20
C PRO A 57 31.48 9.95 6.51
N THR A 58 31.95 11.20 6.46
CA THR A 58 32.25 11.99 7.65
C THR A 58 30.97 12.12 8.47
N THR A 59 30.97 11.49 9.63
CA THR A 59 30.01 11.68 10.71
C THR A 59 29.85 13.18 11.01
N PRO A 60 28.62 13.70 11.24
CA PRO A 60 28.46 15.05 11.75
C PRO A 60 29.12 15.13 13.12
N ASN A 61 29.97 16.15 13.28
CA ASN A 61 30.62 16.54 14.51
C ASN A 61 29.58 16.59 15.65
N THR A 62 29.64 15.65 16.59
CA THR A 62 28.94 15.77 17.87
C THR A 62 29.74 16.71 18.75
N ASP A 63 29.60 18.01 18.51
CA ASP A 63 30.06 19.01 19.46
C ASP A 63 29.06 19.01 20.63
N ASN A 64 29.48 18.48 21.78
CA ASN A 64 28.75 18.57 23.04
C ASN A 64 28.88 19.99 23.61
N GLY A 65 28.48 20.99 22.83
CA GLY A 65 28.35 22.36 23.26
C GLY A 65 27.04 22.52 24.03
N THR A 66 27.13 22.82 25.32
CA THR A 66 25.98 23.33 26.08
C THR A 66 25.40 24.53 25.35
N ASN A 67 24.08 24.50 25.06
CA ASN A 67 23.38 25.62 24.42
C ASN A 67 23.70 26.94 25.14
N PRO A 68 23.77 28.07 24.41
CA PRO A 68 23.84 29.39 25.04
C PRO A 68 22.77 29.53 26.13
N GLU A 69 23.12 30.18 27.24
CA GLU A 69 22.29 30.20 28.44
C GLU A 69 20.86 30.69 28.17
N GLY A 70 19.88 29.87 28.58
CA GLY A 70 18.46 30.17 28.39
C GLY A 70 17.93 29.99 26.96
N THR A 71 18.71 29.39 26.05
CA THR A 71 18.29 29.10 24.68
C THR A 71 18.16 27.60 24.41
N TYR A 72 17.37 27.27 23.40
CA TYR A 72 17.24 25.92 22.84
C TYR A 72 17.78 25.90 21.42
N ARG A 73 18.21 24.72 20.98
CA ARG A 73 18.79 24.51 19.65
C ARG A 73 17.72 24.13 18.64
N LEU A 74 17.71 24.82 17.51
CA LEU A 74 16.94 24.48 16.32
C LEU A 74 17.91 24.03 15.23
N SER A 75 17.91 22.73 14.93
CA SER A 75 18.76 22.12 13.91
C SER A 75 17.97 21.72 12.66
N PHE A 76 18.69 21.49 11.56
CA PHE A 76 18.10 21.16 10.26
C PHE A 76 18.65 19.85 9.71
N ASN A 77 17.76 18.99 9.22
CA ASN A 77 18.10 17.70 8.63
C ASN A 77 17.64 17.63 7.17
N ALA A 78 18.54 17.20 6.28
CA ALA A 78 18.28 17.13 4.84
C ALA A 78 17.28 16.04 4.42
N ALA A 79 16.83 15.17 5.33
CA ALA A 79 15.80 14.14 5.09
C ALA A 79 16.06 13.31 3.81
N GLY A 80 17.24 12.68 3.75
CA GLY A 80 17.68 11.87 2.60
C GLY A 80 18.28 12.68 1.44
N GLY A 81 18.36 14.02 1.58
CA GLY A 81 19.15 14.88 0.72
C GLY A 81 20.58 15.12 1.24
N THR A 82 21.23 16.10 0.63
CA THR A 82 22.56 16.63 0.97
C THR A 82 22.47 18.13 1.19
N GLY A 83 23.43 18.70 1.92
CA GLY A 83 23.44 20.11 2.30
C GLY A 83 23.32 20.30 3.82
N ALA A 84 23.55 21.53 4.28
CA ALA A 84 23.52 21.87 5.70
C ALA A 84 23.17 23.35 5.90
N ILE A 85 22.58 23.63 7.06
CA ILE A 85 22.34 24.96 7.61
C ILE A 85 22.89 24.94 9.04
N ASN A 86 23.49 26.05 9.48
CA ASN A 86 23.93 26.19 10.86
C ASN A 86 22.75 26.19 11.83
N ASP A 87 22.94 25.59 13.01
CA ASP A 87 21.94 25.60 14.06
C ASP A 87 21.58 27.04 14.49
N ILE A 88 20.29 27.26 14.79
CA ILE A 88 19.79 28.50 15.35
C ILE A 88 19.55 28.28 16.85
N PHE A 89 19.94 29.25 17.68
CA PHE A 89 19.69 29.23 19.12
C PHE A 89 18.74 30.36 19.50
N ALA A 90 17.63 30.03 20.13
CA ALA A 90 16.59 31.00 20.48
C ALA A 90 15.94 30.70 21.83
N LYS A 91 15.38 31.73 22.47
CA LYS A 91 14.68 31.56 23.76
C LYS A 91 13.29 30.95 23.54
N PRO A 92 12.75 30.20 24.53
CA PRO A 92 11.39 29.69 24.42
C PRO A 92 10.38 30.83 24.21
N GLY A 93 9.54 30.70 23.18
CA GLY A 93 8.54 31.67 22.75
C GLY A 93 8.99 32.67 21.68
N GLU A 94 10.30 32.76 21.41
CA GLU A 94 10.86 33.62 20.37
C GLU A 94 10.49 33.12 18.97
N VAL A 95 10.18 34.03 18.04
CA VAL A 95 9.90 33.71 16.64
C VAL A 95 11.16 33.92 15.82
N VAL A 96 11.67 32.86 15.22
CA VAL A 96 12.87 32.89 14.37
C VAL A 96 12.48 32.79 12.89
N SER A 97 13.26 33.45 12.04
CA SER A 97 13.15 33.31 10.58
C SER A 97 13.95 32.09 10.12
N LEU A 98 13.32 31.19 9.36
CA LEU A 98 13.92 29.98 8.84
C LEU A 98 14.59 30.26 7.48
N PRO A 99 15.79 29.73 7.18
CA PRO A 99 16.43 29.86 5.85
C PRO A 99 15.71 29.02 4.79
N ASP A 100 15.83 29.38 3.50
CA ASP A 100 15.09 28.69 2.42
C ASP A 100 15.76 27.37 2.09
N PRO A 101 15.10 26.23 2.33
CA PRO A 101 15.75 24.95 2.09
C PRO A 101 16.14 24.75 0.62
N ARG A 102 15.50 25.46 -0.33
CA ARG A 102 15.87 25.43 -1.76
C ARG A 102 17.27 25.97 -2.04
N ASP A 103 17.77 26.85 -1.19
CA ASP A 103 19.09 27.47 -1.36
C ASP A 103 20.21 26.65 -0.71
N HIS A 104 19.86 25.75 0.21
CA HIS A 104 20.83 25.07 1.08
C HIS A 104 20.90 23.56 0.89
N PHE A 105 19.84 22.92 0.37
CA PHE A 105 19.77 21.47 0.26
C PHE A 105 19.49 21.00 -1.17
N LYS A 106 20.03 19.83 -1.51
CA LYS A 106 19.80 19.16 -2.79
C LYS A 106 19.53 17.68 -2.58
N ARG A 107 18.64 17.10 -3.38
CA ARG A 107 18.35 15.67 -3.41
C ARG A 107 18.10 15.26 -4.85
N PHE A 108 18.78 14.21 -5.32
CA PHE A 108 18.62 13.74 -6.71
C PHE A 108 17.15 13.42 -7.01
N ASN A 109 16.61 13.97 -8.09
CA ASN A 109 15.20 13.85 -8.51
C ASN A 109 14.15 14.47 -7.55
N TYR A 110 14.58 15.30 -6.60
CA TYR A 110 13.68 16.05 -5.74
C TYR A 110 14.06 17.53 -5.70
N GLU A 111 13.04 18.38 -5.59
CA GLU A 111 13.19 19.79 -5.29
C GLU A 111 12.75 20.03 -3.84
N ALA A 112 13.51 20.84 -3.10
CA ALA A 112 13.09 21.24 -1.77
C ALA A 112 11.85 22.12 -1.89
N ARG A 113 10.85 21.87 -1.06
CA ARG A 113 9.74 22.80 -0.88
C ARG A 113 10.20 23.94 0.03
N GLY A 114 9.64 25.14 -0.10
CA GLY A 114 10.06 26.33 0.64
C GLY A 114 9.81 26.34 2.16
N GLY A 115 9.82 25.19 2.83
CA GLY A 115 9.62 25.04 4.27
C GLY A 115 9.98 23.64 4.79
N TYR A 116 9.63 23.38 6.05
CA TYR A 116 10.11 22.24 6.83
C TYR A 116 8.99 21.48 7.56
N ASN A 117 9.34 20.26 8.01
CA ASN A 117 8.52 19.37 8.82
C ASN A 117 9.19 19.06 10.16
N ASP A 118 8.40 18.66 11.15
CA ASP A 118 8.87 18.24 12.49
C ASP A 118 9.23 16.75 12.57
N SER A 119 9.09 16.00 11.47
CA SER A 119 9.51 14.60 11.37
C SER A 119 10.12 14.31 9.99
N PRO A 120 10.97 13.27 9.87
CA PRO A 120 11.57 12.86 8.60
C PRO A 120 10.57 12.17 7.65
N GLU A 121 9.31 12.00 8.06
CA GLU A 121 8.31 11.32 7.25
C GLU A 121 8.06 12.10 5.96
N GLU A 122 8.15 11.39 4.82
CA GLU A 122 7.94 11.93 3.49
C GLU A 122 6.46 12.30 3.30
N GLY A 123 6.07 13.50 3.74
CA GLY A 123 4.72 14.03 3.63
C GLY A 123 4.66 15.29 2.76
N ALA A 124 3.60 15.39 1.95
CA ALA A 124 3.40 16.46 0.96
C ALA A 124 2.98 17.83 1.56
N TRP A 125 3.04 18.04 2.87
CA TRP A 125 2.57 19.28 3.49
C TRP A 125 3.66 19.89 4.34
N ILE A 126 3.95 21.16 4.10
CA ILE A 126 4.88 21.96 4.91
C ILE A 126 4.18 22.27 6.22
N LYS A 127 4.78 21.92 7.36
CA LYS A 127 4.27 22.33 8.68
C LYS A 127 4.76 23.71 9.10
N HIS A 128 6.01 24.04 8.74
CA HIS A 128 6.63 25.32 9.07
C HIS A 128 7.13 25.99 7.79
N GLY A 129 6.57 27.16 7.48
CA GLY A 129 7.00 27.96 6.33
C GLY A 129 8.34 28.65 6.58
N ARG A 130 8.31 29.97 6.76
CA ARG A 130 9.51 30.82 6.92
C ARG A 130 9.71 31.34 8.34
N GLU A 131 8.80 31.03 9.25
CA GLU A 131 8.82 31.46 10.64
C GLU A 131 8.59 30.27 11.56
N PHE A 132 9.27 30.25 12.70
CA PHE A 132 9.15 29.19 13.70
C PHE A 132 9.17 29.76 15.10
N LYS A 133 8.18 29.39 15.93
CA LYS A 133 8.15 29.80 17.34
C LYS A 133 8.85 28.75 18.19
N MET A 134 9.97 29.13 18.80
CA MET A 134 10.84 28.22 19.53
C MET A 134 10.16 27.63 20.78
N PRO A 135 10.11 26.30 20.97
CA PRO A 135 9.59 25.70 22.20
C PRO A 135 10.66 25.62 23.30
N SER A 136 10.26 25.11 24.47
CA SER A 136 11.17 24.91 25.62
C SER A 136 11.98 23.61 25.56
N HIS A 137 12.41 23.21 24.36
CA HIS A 137 13.27 22.05 24.10
C HIS A 137 13.92 22.19 22.72
N ASP A 138 15.00 21.44 22.50
CA ASP A 138 15.66 21.38 21.19
C ASP A 138 14.75 20.77 20.12
N VAL A 139 14.81 21.30 18.90
CA VAL A 139 14.00 20.85 17.76
C VAL A 139 14.89 20.58 16.57
N THR A 140 14.58 19.51 15.83
CA THR A 140 15.12 19.28 14.50
C THR A 140 14.01 19.43 13.48
N LEU A 141 14.23 20.30 12.49
CA LEU A 141 13.35 20.47 11.34
C LEU A 141 13.92 19.71 10.14
N TYR A 142 13.03 19.07 9.39
CA TYR A 142 13.35 18.21 8.25
C TYR A 142 12.92 18.89 6.96
N VAL A 143 13.79 18.89 5.95
CA VAL A 143 13.46 19.45 4.64
C VAL A 143 12.28 18.71 4.03
N ALA A 144 11.26 19.45 3.59
CA ALA A 144 10.16 18.89 2.84
C ALA A 144 10.54 18.80 1.35
N TRP A 145 10.42 17.61 0.74
CA TRP A 145 10.81 17.38 -0.65
C TRP A 145 9.60 17.18 -1.58
N GLN A 146 9.74 17.55 -2.85
CA GLN A 146 8.82 17.17 -3.93
C GLN A 146 9.59 16.50 -5.07
N VAL A 147 9.02 15.47 -5.69
CA VAL A 147 9.65 14.78 -6.83
C VAL A 147 9.59 15.67 -8.06
N ILE A 148 10.70 15.76 -8.81
CA ILE A 148 10.81 16.54 -10.06
C ILE A 148 10.33 15.69 -11.24
N ASP A 149 10.92 14.51 -11.42
CA ASP A 149 10.54 13.56 -12.47
C ASP A 149 10.04 12.26 -11.82
N LYS A 150 8.72 12.08 -11.85
CA LYS A 150 8.10 10.90 -11.25
C LYS A 150 8.49 9.61 -11.97
N SER A 151 8.87 9.65 -13.26
CA SER A 151 9.25 8.46 -14.02
C SER A 151 10.47 7.75 -13.44
N LEU A 152 11.35 8.51 -12.78
CA LEU A 152 12.53 7.98 -12.09
C LEU A 152 12.22 7.33 -10.73
N LEU A 153 10.97 7.36 -10.25
CA LEU A 153 10.54 6.60 -9.08
C LEU A 153 10.24 5.13 -9.40
N ASN A 154 10.04 4.81 -10.68
CA ASN A 154 9.64 3.48 -11.14
C ASN A 154 10.81 2.50 -11.11
N GLU A 155 11.24 2.16 -9.89
CA GLU A 155 12.28 1.18 -9.68
C GLU A 155 11.65 -0.23 -9.75
N PRO A 156 12.02 -1.04 -10.75
CA PRO A 156 11.56 -2.43 -10.78
C PRO A 156 12.19 -3.23 -9.63
N SER A 157 11.49 -4.28 -9.20
CA SER A 157 12.05 -5.22 -8.23
C SER A 157 13.29 -5.90 -8.80
N LYS A 158 14.41 -5.79 -8.09
CA LYS A 158 15.63 -6.54 -8.42
C LYS A 158 15.53 -8.01 -7.99
N LYS A 159 14.71 -8.29 -6.97
CA LYS A 159 14.61 -9.60 -6.32
C LYS A 159 13.59 -10.51 -7.00
N TYR A 160 12.45 -9.96 -7.41
CA TYR A 160 11.29 -10.76 -7.80
C TYR A 160 11.09 -10.93 -9.31
N LYS A 161 12.09 -10.62 -10.14
CA LYS A 161 11.98 -10.79 -11.60
C LYS A 161 11.50 -12.20 -11.98
N ASN A 162 10.49 -12.27 -12.84
CA ASN A 162 9.82 -13.50 -13.29
C ASN A 162 9.28 -14.39 -12.15
N GLN A 163 8.76 -13.78 -11.07
CA GLN A 163 8.25 -14.54 -9.92
C GLN A 163 6.82 -14.17 -9.57
N ASP A 164 6.08 -15.21 -9.16
CA ASP A 164 4.86 -15.06 -8.39
C ASP A 164 5.23 -14.96 -6.91
N VAL A 165 4.82 -13.87 -6.27
CA VAL A 165 5.12 -13.61 -4.85
C VAL A 165 3.81 -13.39 -4.11
N PHE A 166 3.62 -14.13 -3.03
CA PHE A 166 2.39 -14.15 -2.24
C PHE A 166 2.64 -13.69 -0.81
N ALA A 167 1.57 -13.22 -0.17
CA ALA A 167 1.57 -12.88 1.25
C ALA A 167 1.96 -14.10 2.11
N GLU A 168 2.45 -13.83 3.32
CA GLU A 168 2.94 -14.87 4.19
C GLU A 168 1.86 -15.91 4.50
N GLY A 169 2.25 -17.18 4.41
CA GLY A 169 1.34 -18.30 4.66
C GLY A 169 0.32 -18.54 3.55
N VAL A 170 0.32 -17.79 2.44
CA VAL A 170 -0.55 -18.10 1.29
C VAL A 170 0.19 -19.02 0.32
N ASP A 171 -0.41 -20.17 0.00
CA ASP A 171 0.19 -21.14 -0.92
C ASP A 171 0.10 -20.65 -2.37
N ILE A 172 1.22 -20.73 -3.12
CA ILE A 172 1.29 -20.34 -4.52
C ILE A 172 0.56 -21.40 -5.38
N PRO A 173 -0.51 -21.04 -6.11
CA PRO A 173 -1.21 -21.99 -6.96
C PRO A 173 -0.32 -22.54 -8.06
N GLN A 174 -0.43 -23.84 -8.30
CA GLN A 174 0.27 -24.52 -9.39
C GLN A 174 -0.48 -24.30 -10.71
N ALA A 175 0.20 -24.49 -11.85
CA ALA A 175 -0.41 -24.28 -13.16
C ALA A 175 -1.70 -25.09 -13.40
N ASN A 176 -1.79 -26.29 -12.81
CA ASN A 176 -2.96 -27.17 -12.90
C ASN A 176 -4.08 -26.83 -11.88
N ASP A 177 -3.84 -25.95 -10.92
CA ASP A 177 -4.90 -25.44 -10.02
C ASP A 177 -5.87 -24.50 -10.76
N TRP A 178 -5.42 -23.89 -11.87
CA TRP A 178 -6.18 -22.92 -12.65
C TRP A 178 -7.14 -23.57 -13.63
N VAL A 179 -8.45 -23.43 -13.36
CA VAL A 179 -9.53 -24.00 -14.16
C VAL A 179 -10.41 -22.90 -14.79
N PRO A 180 -11.08 -23.17 -15.93
CA PRO A 180 -11.95 -22.20 -16.59
C PRO A 180 -13.14 -21.78 -15.72
N ILE A 181 -13.48 -20.49 -15.77
CA ILE A 181 -14.72 -19.96 -15.22
C ILE A 181 -15.83 -20.14 -16.27
N ARG A 182 -16.99 -20.63 -15.84
CA ARG A 182 -18.16 -20.82 -16.71
C ARG A 182 -18.56 -19.49 -17.34
N TYR A 183 -18.76 -19.48 -18.66
CA TYR A 183 -19.14 -18.28 -19.44
C TYR A 183 -18.12 -17.13 -19.42
N SER A 184 -16.84 -17.42 -19.14
CA SER A 184 -15.77 -16.44 -19.16
C SER A 184 -14.51 -17.06 -19.78
N GLU A 185 -13.68 -16.23 -20.42
CA GLU A 185 -12.35 -16.65 -20.88
C GLU A 185 -11.32 -16.70 -19.74
N ASN A 186 -11.69 -16.18 -18.57
CA ASN A 186 -10.84 -16.16 -17.38
C ASN A 186 -10.78 -17.51 -16.68
N LYS A 187 -9.68 -17.71 -15.94
CA LYS A 187 -9.48 -18.86 -15.07
C LYS A 187 -9.51 -18.47 -13.59
N THR A 188 -9.75 -19.46 -12.74
CA THR A 188 -9.74 -19.33 -11.29
C THR A 188 -9.07 -20.54 -10.66
N VAL A 189 -8.53 -20.34 -9.46
CA VAL A 189 -8.32 -21.43 -8.52
C VAL A 189 -9.58 -21.57 -7.70
N VAL A 190 -10.17 -22.76 -7.73
CA VAL A 190 -11.41 -23.07 -7.01
C VAL A 190 -11.27 -22.74 -5.53
N TRP A 191 -12.31 -22.17 -4.96
CA TRP A 191 -12.37 -21.96 -3.52
C TRP A 191 -12.32 -23.29 -2.79
N ASP A 192 -11.36 -23.39 -1.87
CA ASP A 192 -11.19 -24.52 -0.98
C ASP A 192 -10.69 -23.99 0.36
N LYS A 193 -11.36 -24.38 1.44
CA LYS A 193 -11.01 -24.04 2.82
C LYS A 193 -9.58 -24.44 3.21
N THR A 194 -8.94 -25.36 2.48
CA THR A 194 -7.54 -25.77 2.72
C THR A 194 -6.54 -24.81 2.09
N LYS A 195 -6.99 -24.01 1.11
CA LYS A 195 -6.17 -22.98 0.48
C LYS A 195 -6.15 -21.77 1.42
N LYS A 196 -4.94 -21.31 1.76
CA LYS A 196 -4.70 -20.32 2.83
C LYS A 196 -4.97 -18.87 2.39
N TRP A 197 -6.04 -18.67 1.62
CA TRP A 197 -6.58 -17.37 1.24
C TRP A 197 -8.10 -17.36 1.47
N TYR A 198 -8.67 -16.19 1.68
CA TYR A 198 -10.07 -16.03 2.06
C TYR A 198 -10.87 -15.31 0.98
N ASP A 199 -12.14 -15.66 0.85
CA ASP A 199 -13.02 -15.08 -0.15
C ASP A 199 -14.42 -14.90 0.42
N THR A 200 -14.60 -13.95 1.33
CA THR A 200 -15.90 -13.63 1.91
C THR A 200 -16.82 -12.97 0.88
N ASP A 201 -17.99 -13.54 0.64
CA ASP A 201 -19.10 -12.95 -0.11
C ASP A 201 -19.70 -11.77 0.64
N GLN A 202 -19.93 -10.64 -0.04
CA GLN A 202 -20.61 -9.50 0.59
C GLN A 202 -22.14 -9.60 0.56
N ALA A 203 -22.69 -10.71 0.05
CA ALA A 203 -24.13 -10.97 0.00
C ALA A 203 -24.97 -9.88 -0.69
N ASN A 204 -24.40 -9.16 -1.66
CA ASN A 204 -24.97 -7.98 -2.34
C ASN A 204 -25.13 -6.73 -1.45
N ASP A 205 -24.52 -6.70 -0.26
CA ASP A 205 -24.44 -5.48 0.55
C ASP A 205 -23.46 -4.48 -0.08
N PRO A 206 -23.57 -3.16 0.16
CA PRO A 206 -22.60 -2.15 -0.29
C PRO A 206 -21.35 -2.12 0.63
N LEU A 207 -20.82 -3.30 0.98
CA LEU A 207 -19.84 -3.49 2.06
C LEU A 207 -18.60 -4.28 1.59
N CYS A 208 -18.16 -4.06 0.35
CA CYS A 208 -16.95 -4.69 -0.21
C CYS A 208 -15.71 -4.45 0.66
N TRP A 209 -15.65 -3.27 1.28
CA TRP A 209 -14.59 -2.91 2.22
C TRP A 209 -14.62 -3.82 3.45
N ALA A 210 -15.80 -4.14 3.98
CA ALA A 210 -15.93 -4.99 5.18
C ALA A 210 -15.63 -6.45 4.86
N ALA A 211 -16.04 -6.93 3.68
CA ALA A 211 -15.69 -8.28 3.21
C ALA A 211 -14.17 -8.41 2.98
N THR A 212 -13.56 -7.39 2.38
CA THR A 212 -12.10 -7.30 2.21
C THR A 212 -11.39 -7.25 3.57
N THR A 213 -11.83 -6.41 4.51
CA THR A 213 -11.29 -6.37 5.88
C THR A 213 -11.44 -7.71 6.58
N ALA A 214 -12.57 -8.40 6.43
CA ALA A 214 -12.79 -9.72 7.02
C ALA A 214 -11.80 -10.76 6.47
N ASN A 215 -11.59 -10.79 5.15
CA ASN A 215 -10.60 -11.67 4.52
C ASN A 215 -9.20 -11.44 5.07
N VAL A 216 -8.80 -10.16 5.16
CA VAL A 216 -7.48 -9.79 5.70
C VAL A 216 -7.37 -10.16 7.18
N LEU A 217 -8.39 -9.92 8.00
CA LEU A 217 -8.34 -10.26 9.43
C LEU A 217 -8.30 -11.77 9.66
N HIS A 218 -9.00 -12.57 8.85
CA HIS A 218 -8.89 -14.04 8.93
C HIS A 218 -7.46 -14.50 8.66
N TRP A 219 -6.85 -14.02 7.57
CA TRP A 219 -5.44 -14.28 7.28
C TRP A 219 -4.52 -13.82 8.42
N TRP A 220 -4.72 -12.60 8.91
CA TRP A 220 -3.89 -12.00 9.95
C TRP A 220 -3.95 -12.82 11.24
N MET A 221 -5.12 -13.34 11.60
CA MET A 221 -5.30 -14.19 12.78
C MET A 221 -4.63 -15.56 12.62
N ASP A 222 -4.71 -16.17 11.44
CA ASP A 222 -4.02 -17.43 11.16
C ASP A 222 -2.50 -17.28 11.29
N GLN A 223 -1.95 -16.21 10.73
CA GLN A 223 -0.51 -15.94 10.81
C GLN A 223 -0.04 -15.50 12.21
N ASN A 224 -0.94 -14.96 13.04
CA ASN A 224 -0.64 -14.52 14.41
C ASN A 224 -1.19 -15.44 15.50
N LYS A 225 -1.62 -16.66 15.16
CA LYS A 225 -2.33 -17.56 16.08
C LYS A 225 -1.62 -17.70 17.43
N GLU A 226 -0.33 -18.01 17.42
CA GLU A 226 0.45 -18.18 18.65
C GLU A 226 0.55 -16.89 19.48
N ASN A 227 0.73 -15.74 18.83
CA ASN A 227 0.75 -14.44 19.50
C ASN A 227 -0.60 -14.12 20.15
N ILE A 228 -1.70 -14.40 19.44
CA ILE A 228 -3.06 -14.16 19.94
C ILE A 228 -3.36 -15.05 21.14
N GLU A 229 -3.01 -16.34 21.08
CA GLU A 229 -3.17 -17.29 22.17
C GLU A 229 -2.36 -16.85 23.40
N GLU A 230 -1.10 -16.46 23.21
CA GLU A 230 -0.24 -15.97 24.29
C GLU A 230 -0.77 -14.68 24.91
N TYR A 231 -1.22 -13.73 24.09
CA TYR A 231 -1.82 -12.47 24.57
C TYR A 231 -3.02 -12.71 25.48
N TYR A 232 -3.95 -13.58 25.09
CA TYR A 232 -5.09 -13.90 25.95
C TYR A 232 -4.68 -14.72 27.18
N ARG A 233 -3.71 -15.62 27.06
CA ARG A 233 -3.15 -16.37 28.20
C ARG A 233 -2.59 -15.43 29.26
N LEU A 234 -1.82 -14.40 28.88
CA LEU A 234 -1.28 -13.39 29.80
C LEU A 234 -2.39 -12.58 30.49
N LYS A 235 -3.55 -12.43 29.85
CA LYS A 235 -4.75 -11.81 30.43
C LYS A 235 -5.59 -12.76 31.29
N GLY A 236 -5.13 -13.99 31.53
CA GLY A 236 -5.87 -15.00 32.29
C GLY A 236 -7.17 -15.44 31.60
N LYS A 237 -7.24 -15.32 30.27
CA LYS A 237 -8.43 -15.60 29.45
C LYS A 237 -8.09 -16.61 28.35
N THR A 238 -9.05 -17.45 27.97
CA THR A 238 -8.89 -18.27 26.76
C THR A 238 -9.39 -17.51 25.54
N LEU A 239 -8.93 -17.91 24.35
CA LEU A 239 -9.37 -17.33 23.09
C LEU A 239 -10.88 -17.49 22.89
N GLU A 240 -11.49 -18.60 23.31
CA GLU A 240 -12.94 -18.83 23.22
C GLU A 240 -13.72 -17.83 24.07
N LYS A 241 -13.19 -17.48 25.24
CA LYS A 241 -13.82 -16.50 26.12
C LYS A 241 -13.58 -15.07 25.64
N SER A 242 -12.63 -14.82 24.73
CA SER A 242 -12.24 -13.48 24.28
C SER A 242 -13.42 -12.62 23.82
N GLY A 243 -14.41 -13.25 23.16
CA GLY A 243 -15.50 -12.56 22.47
C GLY A 243 -15.12 -12.06 21.07
N MET A 244 -13.89 -12.34 20.61
CA MET A 244 -13.40 -11.97 19.29
C MET A 244 -14.04 -12.86 18.21
N PRO A 245 -14.70 -12.27 17.18
CA PRO A 245 -15.18 -13.04 16.05
C PRO A 245 -13.99 -13.61 15.28
N ARG A 246 -14.03 -14.89 14.90
CA ARG A 246 -12.88 -15.52 14.25
C ARG A 246 -13.21 -16.65 13.28
N GLU A 247 -14.40 -17.23 13.37
CA GLU A 247 -14.71 -18.40 12.57
C GLU A 247 -14.93 -18.01 11.10
N TYR A 248 -14.26 -18.74 10.21
CA TYR A 248 -14.51 -18.75 8.77
C TYR A 248 -14.90 -20.16 8.35
N LYS A 249 -16.19 -20.40 8.11
CA LYS A 249 -16.68 -21.72 7.68
C LYS A 249 -16.55 -21.91 6.18
N ASP A 250 -16.97 -20.88 5.44
CA ASP A 250 -16.97 -20.83 3.99
C ASP A 250 -17.14 -19.37 3.50
N THR A 251 -17.14 -19.16 2.18
CA THR A 251 -17.34 -17.85 1.53
C THR A 251 -18.54 -17.06 2.07
N TYR A 252 -19.64 -17.72 2.44
CA TYR A 252 -20.88 -17.07 2.90
C TYR A 252 -20.93 -16.94 4.43
N ASN A 253 -19.98 -17.53 5.15
CA ASN A 253 -20.02 -17.72 6.59
C ASN A 253 -18.73 -17.25 7.27
N SER A 254 -18.47 -15.94 7.15
CA SER A 254 -17.44 -15.22 7.90
C SER A 254 -18.04 -14.55 9.14
N GLU A 255 -17.60 -14.94 10.34
CA GLU A 255 -18.01 -14.27 11.58
C GLU A 255 -17.54 -12.82 11.64
N ILE A 256 -16.33 -12.53 11.15
CA ILE A 256 -15.78 -11.17 11.13
C ILE A 256 -16.62 -10.27 10.24
N TYR A 257 -17.03 -10.74 9.06
CA TYR A 257 -17.88 -9.93 8.17
C TYR A 257 -19.22 -9.61 8.80
N LYS A 258 -19.88 -10.62 9.40
CA LYS A 258 -21.12 -10.43 10.17
C LYS A 258 -20.91 -9.45 11.32
N TYR A 259 -19.75 -9.50 11.98
CA TYR A 259 -19.40 -8.59 13.06
C TYR A 259 -19.19 -7.14 12.58
N LEU A 260 -18.43 -6.93 11.50
CA LEU A 260 -18.21 -5.61 10.90
C LEU A 260 -19.53 -5.00 10.44
N LYS A 261 -20.36 -5.77 9.70
CA LYS A 261 -21.69 -5.36 9.25
C LYS A 261 -22.60 -4.93 10.40
N LYS A 262 -22.48 -5.53 11.58
CA LYS A 262 -23.27 -5.18 12.76
C LYS A 262 -22.83 -3.84 13.40
N HIS A 263 -21.54 -3.54 13.38
CA HIS A 263 -20.98 -2.38 14.10
C HIS A 263 -20.86 -1.13 13.23
N TRP A 264 -20.68 -1.30 11.92
CA TRP A 264 -20.45 -0.20 10.99
C TRP A 264 -21.72 0.14 10.20
N PRO A 265 -21.89 1.42 9.80
CA PRO A 265 -22.99 1.82 8.92
C PRO A 265 -22.98 1.06 7.59
N SER A 266 -24.17 0.75 7.08
CA SER A 266 -24.35 0.06 5.80
C SER A 266 -24.11 0.98 4.58
N ARG A 267 -22.88 1.47 4.43
CA ARG A 267 -22.44 2.34 3.32
C ARG A 267 -20.96 2.13 3.01
N GLY A 268 -20.47 2.80 1.96
CA GLY A 268 -19.06 2.83 1.59
C GLY A 268 -18.14 3.22 2.75
N ASN A 269 -16.99 2.56 2.81
CA ASN A 269 -15.92 2.84 3.76
C ASN A 269 -14.60 2.23 3.24
N ARG A 270 -13.54 2.32 4.04
CA ARG A 270 -12.19 1.86 3.71
C ARG A 270 -11.78 0.64 4.53
N VAL A 271 -10.84 -0.13 4.00
CA VAL A 271 -10.38 -1.38 4.61
C VAL A 271 -9.54 -1.12 5.87
N GLN A 272 -8.64 -0.14 5.79
CA GLN A 272 -7.62 0.16 6.79
C GLN A 272 -8.22 0.70 8.11
N PRO A 273 -9.18 1.65 8.10
CA PRO A 273 -9.83 2.08 9.34
C PRO A 273 -10.53 0.96 10.06
N ALA A 274 -11.21 0.06 9.34
CA ALA A 274 -11.90 -1.08 9.93
C ALA A 274 -10.93 -2.14 10.47
N PHE A 275 -9.82 -2.38 9.76
CA PHE A 275 -8.75 -3.26 10.22
C PHE A 275 -8.10 -2.71 11.50
N ASN A 276 -7.68 -1.45 11.49
CA ASN A 276 -7.06 -0.80 12.66
C ASN A 276 -8.05 -0.70 13.83
N TRP A 277 -9.33 -0.39 13.60
CA TRP A 277 -10.40 -0.40 14.61
C TRP A 277 -10.54 -1.77 15.28
N PHE A 278 -10.49 -2.86 14.50
CA PHE A 278 -10.57 -4.20 15.05
C PHE A 278 -9.43 -4.48 16.04
N LEU A 279 -8.22 -4.02 15.70
CA LEU A 279 -7.03 -4.26 16.52
C LEU A 279 -6.94 -3.30 17.72
N SER A 280 -6.96 -1.99 17.52
CA SER A 280 -6.56 -1.03 18.57
C SER A 280 -6.95 0.43 18.36
N ASP A 281 -7.50 0.82 17.21
CA ASP A 281 -7.61 2.23 16.85
C ASP A 281 -8.73 2.95 17.60
N SER A 282 -8.35 3.59 18.70
CA SER A 282 -9.21 4.44 19.52
C SER A 282 -9.71 5.71 18.83
N SER A 283 -9.15 6.09 17.67
CA SER A 283 -9.63 7.26 16.91
C SER A 283 -11.00 6.98 16.26
N VAL A 284 -11.29 5.72 15.94
CA VAL A 284 -12.60 5.28 15.43
C VAL A 284 -13.52 5.02 16.63
N LYS A 285 -14.44 5.96 16.90
CA LYS A 285 -15.40 5.89 18.03
C LYS A 285 -16.58 4.95 17.78
N ILE A 286 -16.32 3.74 17.27
CA ILE A 286 -17.31 2.68 17.11
C ILE A 286 -17.05 1.64 18.21
N PRO A 287 -18.03 1.28 19.07
CA PRO A 287 -17.83 0.27 20.11
C PRO A 287 -17.65 -1.12 19.50
N GLY A 288 -16.94 -2.02 20.18
CA GLY A 288 -16.74 -3.41 19.76
C GLY A 288 -15.40 -3.72 19.06
N GLY A 289 -14.57 -2.71 18.80
CA GLY A 289 -13.20 -2.91 18.32
C GLY A 289 -12.19 -3.12 19.46
N GLY A 290 -10.89 -3.02 19.13
CA GLY A 290 -9.82 -2.93 20.11
C GLY A 290 -9.43 -4.25 20.79
N PHE A 291 -9.52 -5.39 20.09
CA PHE A 291 -9.20 -6.69 20.68
C PHE A 291 -7.76 -6.79 21.20
N PHE A 292 -6.85 -5.99 20.63
CA PHE A 292 -5.42 -5.96 20.90
C PHE A 292 -4.92 -4.55 21.22
N GLU A 293 -5.72 -3.72 21.90
CA GLU A 293 -5.38 -2.32 22.21
C GLU A 293 -4.01 -2.19 22.89
N GLU A 294 -3.71 -3.02 23.90
CA GLU A 294 -2.42 -2.96 24.61
C GLU A 294 -1.18 -3.22 23.73
N VAL A 295 -1.38 -3.87 22.58
CA VAL A 295 -0.32 -4.24 21.64
C VAL A 295 -0.19 -3.18 20.56
N PHE A 296 -1.31 -2.79 19.94
CA PHE A 296 -1.33 -1.98 18.73
C PHE A 296 -1.79 -0.54 18.94
N LYS A 297 -2.01 -0.06 20.16
CA LYS A 297 -2.40 1.33 20.41
C LYS A 297 -1.40 2.30 19.78
N ASN A 298 -1.92 3.25 19.00
CA ASN A 298 -1.14 4.23 18.25
C ASN A 298 -0.12 3.61 17.26
N LYS A 299 -0.32 2.36 16.84
CA LYS A 299 0.47 1.70 15.80
C LYS A 299 -0.36 1.62 14.54
N ASN A 300 0.15 2.17 13.44
CA ASN A 300 -0.44 1.93 12.12
C ASN A 300 0.27 0.75 11.46
N ILE A 301 -0.47 -0.35 11.25
CA ILE A 301 0.02 -1.51 10.50
C ILE A 301 -0.79 -1.77 9.22
N ALA A 302 -1.65 -0.83 8.85
CA ALA A 302 -2.34 -0.78 7.56
C ALA A 302 -1.94 0.49 6.82
N ASN A 303 -0.85 0.39 6.07
CA ASN A 303 -0.31 1.51 5.27
C ASN A 303 -0.99 1.51 3.90
N GLY A 304 -1.36 2.66 3.38
CA GLY A 304 -1.94 2.75 2.04
C GLY A 304 -1.67 4.07 1.35
N ASP A 305 -1.80 4.04 0.03
CA ASP A 305 -1.73 5.19 -0.86
C ASP A 305 -3.10 5.35 -1.55
N PHE A 306 -3.68 6.54 -1.42
CA PHE A 306 -4.98 6.91 -2.00
C PHE A 306 -4.85 7.65 -3.34
N ASN A 307 -3.61 7.82 -3.82
CA ASN A 307 -3.30 8.36 -5.13
C ASN A 307 -2.27 7.45 -5.79
N VAL A 308 -2.71 6.24 -6.16
CA VAL A 308 -1.80 5.20 -6.68
C VAL A 308 -1.14 5.67 -7.96
N ASP A 309 0.17 5.88 -7.86
CA ASP A 309 1.00 6.33 -8.96
C ASP A 309 1.72 5.12 -9.58
N ALA A 310 1.62 5.00 -10.91
CA ALA A 310 2.31 4.01 -11.74
C ALA A 310 3.77 3.82 -11.32
N TYR A 311 4.46 4.91 -11.00
CA TYR A 311 5.87 4.90 -10.70
C TYR A 311 6.20 4.38 -9.29
N ARG A 312 5.22 4.22 -8.41
CA ARG A 312 5.45 3.69 -7.05
C ARG A 312 4.80 2.34 -6.81
N PHE A 313 3.90 1.92 -7.70
CA PHE A 313 3.11 0.71 -7.53
C PHE A 313 3.96 -0.54 -7.37
N THR A 314 4.92 -0.78 -8.28
CA THR A 314 5.81 -1.94 -8.18
C THR A 314 6.61 -1.93 -6.88
N LYS A 315 7.17 -0.77 -6.51
CA LYS A 315 7.93 -0.61 -5.26
C LYS A 315 7.09 -0.86 -4.02
N PHE A 316 5.84 -0.38 -4.00
CA PHE A 316 4.89 -0.64 -2.93
C PHE A 316 4.63 -2.15 -2.79
N CYS A 317 4.30 -2.83 -3.89
CA CYS A 317 4.04 -4.26 -3.91
C CYS A 317 5.26 -5.08 -3.48
N ASP A 318 6.46 -4.75 -3.98
CA ASP A 318 7.72 -5.39 -3.56
C ASP A 318 7.91 -5.26 -2.04
N GLN A 319 7.80 -4.04 -1.51
CA GLN A 319 7.99 -3.79 -0.08
C GLN A 319 6.95 -4.51 0.78
N ALA A 320 5.68 -4.51 0.38
CA ALA A 320 4.61 -5.21 1.09
C ALA A 320 4.86 -6.72 1.12
N LEU A 321 5.08 -7.33 -0.04
CA LEU A 321 5.28 -8.78 -0.17
C LEU A 321 6.62 -9.23 0.45
N SER A 322 7.65 -8.39 0.42
CA SER A 322 8.92 -8.62 1.13
C SER A 322 8.77 -8.68 2.65
N ARG A 323 7.76 -8.00 3.22
CA ARG A 323 7.40 -8.12 4.64
C ARG A 323 6.44 -9.29 4.93
N GLY A 324 5.95 -9.94 3.88
CA GLY A 324 4.91 -10.97 3.97
C GLY A 324 3.50 -10.39 4.16
N ASP A 325 3.30 -9.09 3.96
CA ASP A 325 2.01 -8.44 4.15
C ASP A 325 0.99 -8.91 3.08
N VAL A 326 -0.29 -8.93 3.44
CA VAL A 326 -1.38 -9.00 2.45
C VAL A 326 -1.69 -7.59 1.96
N MET A 327 -2.18 -7.47 0.73
CA MET A 327 -2.56 -6.19 0.14
C MET A 327 -4.06 -6.09 -0.07
N SER A 328 -4.55 -4.86 -0.20
CA SER A 328 -5.86 -4.58 -0.79
C SER A 328 -5.71 -3.50 -1.85
N ILE A 329 -6.61 -3.50 -2.84
CA ILE A 329 -6.72 -2.37 -3.75
C ILE A 329 -8.15 -1.85 -3.80
N GLY A 330 -8.27 -0.54 -3.99
CA GLY A 330 -9.50 0.12 -4.42
C GLY A 330 -9.48 0.23 -5.94
N ILE A 331 -10.59 -0.14 -6.57
CA ILE A 331 -10.80 -0.02 -8.01
C ILE A 331 -12.08 0.77 -8.29
N GLN A 332 -12.10 1.52 -9.39
CA GLN A 332 -13.28 2.30 -9.77
C GLN A 332 -14.20 1.49 -10.70
N ILE A 333 -15.35 1.04 -10.19
CA ILE A 333 -16.36 0.35 -11.00
C ILE A 333 -17.59 1.24 -11.26
N ALA A 334 -18.51 0.74 -12.09
CA ALA A 334 -19.80 1.38 -12.30
C ALA A 334 -20.55 1.51 -10.96
N GLY A 335 -20.79 2.77 -10.55
CA GLY A 335 -21.52 3.15 -9.35
C GLY A 335 -20.66 3.51 -8.13
N GLY A 336 -19.34 3.34 -8.16
CA GLY A 336 -18.48 3.78 -7.05
C GLY A 336 -17.19 2.99 -6.89
N GLY A 337 -16.52 3.25 -5.77
CA GLY A 337 -15.31 2.52 -5.38
C GLY A 337 -15.65 1.07 -5.02
N HIS A 338 -14.70 0.17 -5.27
CA HIS A 338 -14.80 -1.24 -4.90
C HIS A 338 -13.48 -1.71 -4.32
N ALA A 339 -13.54 -2.34 -3.15
CA ALA A 339 -12.37 -2.85 -2.46
C ALA A 339 -12.23 -4.35 -2.72
N ILE A 340 -11.01 -4.78 -3.04
CA ILE A 340 -10.67 -6.20 -3.21
C ILE A 340 -9.39 -6.53 -2.46
N VAL A 341 -9.26 -7.78 -2.01
CA VAL A 341 -8.04 -8.28 -1.38
C VAL A 341 -7.11 -8.86 -2.44
N VAL A 342 -5.82 -8.55 -2.31
CA VAL A 342 -4.75 -9.01 -3.18
C VAL A 342 -3.81 -9.89 -2.36
N TRP A 343 -3.77 -11.17 -2.71
CA TRP A 343 -3.00 -12.21 -2.02
C TRP A 343 -1.56 -12.33 -2.53
N GLY A 344 -1.30 -11.83 -3.75
CA GLY A 344 0.02 -11.87 -4.36
C GLY A 344 0.09 -11.07 -5.65
N ALA A 345 1.28 -10.99 -6.23
CA ALA A 345 1.55 -10.34 -7.50
C ALA A 345 2.53 -11.17 -8.37
N HIS A 346 2.40 -11.06 -9.68
CA HIS A 346 3.43 -11.48 -10.63
C HIS A 346 4.33 -10.28 -10.94
N PHE A 347 5.63 -10.52 -10.99
CA PHE A 347 6.64 -9.57 -11.42
C PHE A 347 7.27 -10.06 -12.72
N ASP A 348 7.25 -9.21 -13.75
CA ASP A 348 7.75 -9.53 -15.09
C ASP A 348 9.29 -9.69 -15.13
N GLU A 349 9.82 -9.91 -16.33
CA GLU A 349 11.26 -10.08 -16.57
C GLU A 349 12.10 -8.87 -16.17
N LYS A 350 11.50 -7.68 -16.20
CA LYS A 350 12.15 -6.42 -15.85
C LYS A 350 12.04 -6.17 -14.35
N GLY A 351 11.07 -6.79 -13.67
CA GLY A 351 10.77 -6.67 -12.26
C GLY A 351 9.60 -5.72 -11.98
N PHE A 352 8.78 -5.38 -12.99
CA PHE A 352 7.55 -4.62 -12.79
C PHE A 352 6.39 -5.56 -12.49
N VAL A 353 5.46 -5.12 -11.63
CA VAL A 353 4.23 -5.88 -11.40
C VAL A 353 3.35 -5.81 -12.64
N ASP A 354 3.05 -6.95 -13.24
CA ASP A 354 2.23 -7.08 -14.45
C ASP A 354 0.95 -7.91 -14.23
N ALA A 355 0.76 -8.49 -13.04
CA ALA A 355 -0.48 -9.13 -12.63
C ALA A 355 -0.68 -9.16 -11.12
N LEU A 356 -1.94 -9.21 -10.69
CA LEU A 356 -2.34 -9.38 -9.29
C LEU A 356 -3.17 -10.65 -9.11
N TYR A 357 -2.95 -11.35 -8.00
CA TYR A 357 -3.73 -12.49 -7.54
C TYR A 357 -4.71 -12.03 -6.47
N TYR A 358 -6.01 -12.15 -6.72
CA TYR A 358 -7.04 -11.50 -5.90
C TYR A 358 -8.28 -12.37 -5.70
N THR A 359 -9.01 -12.10 -4.62
CA THR A 359 -10.39 -12.55 -4.44
C THR A 359 -11.31 -11.34 -4.33
N ASN A 360 -12.58 -11.51 -4.68
CA ASN A 360 -13.51 -10.39 -4.82
C ASN A 360 -14.90 -10.80 -4.35
N SER A 361 -15.36 -10.08 -3.34
CA SER A 361 -16.60 -10.35 -2.61
C SER A 361 -17.89 -10.21 -3.44
N ASN A 362 -17.81 -9.70 -4.68
CA ASN A 362 -18.93 -9.62 -5.63
C ASN A 362 -19.09 -10.88 -6.50
N ASP A 363 -18.13 -11.79 -6.49
CA ASP A 363 -18.05 -12.84 -7.50
C ASP A 363 -18.83 -14.13 -7.18
N THR A 364 -19.38 -14.28 -5.98
CA THR A 364 -19.63 -15.61 -5.41
C THR A 364 -21.10 -16.06 -5.38
N LYS A 365 -22.02 -15.48 -6.16
CA LYS A 365 -23.39 -16.04 -6.33
C LYS A 365 -23.78 -16.48 -7.73
N SER A 366 -23.09 -15.99 -8.77
CA SER A 366 -23.41 -16.30 -10.17
C SER A 366 -22.26 -16.93 -10.94
N ASN A 367 -21.05 -16.94 -10.39
CA ASN A 367 -19.87 -17.43 -11.09
C ASN A 367 -19.46 -18.79 -10.50
N THR A 368 -19.44 -19.80 -11.36
CA THR A 368 -18.91 -21.13 -11.06
C THR A 368 -17.87 -21.47 -12.11
N THR A 369 -17.09 -22.50 -11.86
CA THR A 369 -16.34 -23.23 -12.90
C THR A 369 -17.30 -24.02 -13.80
N GLU A 370 -16.81 -24.54 -14.92
CA GLU A 370 -17.63 -25.33 -15.86
C GLU A 370 -18.29 -26.56 -15.22
N ASP A 371 -17.62 -27.19 -14.25
CA ASP A 371 -18.14 -28.33 -13.49
C ASP A 371 -18.99 -27.94 -12.27
N GLY A 372 -19.28 -26.65 -12.09
CA GLY A 372 -20.19 -26.14 -11.07
C GLY A 372 -19.55 -25.86 -9.72
N ARG A 373 -18.22 -25.98 -9.56
CA ARG A 373 -17.54 -25.59 -8.32
C ARG A 373 -17.45 -24.06 -8.17
N LEU A 374 -17.49 -23.59 -6.92
CA LEU A 374 -17.36 -22.19 -6.57
C LEU A 374 -15.98 -21.64 -7.02
N ILE A 375 -15.98 -20.47 -7.66
CA ILE A 375 -14.73 -19.79 -8.02
C ILE A 375 -14.07 -19.18 -6.77
N GLY A 376 -12.80 -18.83 -6.86
CA GLY A 376 -12.15 -18.07 -5.78
C GLY A 376 -11.01 -17.22 -6.30
N LEU A 377 -9.75 -17.60 -6.03
CA LEU A 377 -8.60 -16.80 -6.44
C LEU A 377 -8.57 -16.63 -7.96
N LYS A 378 -8.38 -15.39 -8.41
CA LYS A 378 -8.25 -15.01 -9.81
C LYS A 378 -6.95 -14.26 -10.04
N LYS A 379 -6.53 -14.20 -11.30
CA LYS A 379 -5.41 -13.38 -11.77
C LYS A 379 -5.97 -12.28 -12.68
N THR A 380 -5.57 -11.03 -12.45
CA THR A 380 -5.86 -9.91 -13.35
C THR A 380 -4.56 -9.29 -13.83
N LYS A 381 -4.49 -8.89 -15.10
CA LYS A 381 -3.33 -8.17 -15.63
C LYS A 381 -3.27 -6.77 -15.05
N VAL A 382 -2.06 -6.28 -14.85
CA VAL A 382 -1.77 -4.89 -14.50
C VAL A 382 -1.22 -4.20 -15.74
N THR A 383 -1.81 -3.06 -16.09
CA THR A 383 -1.37 -2.23 -17.21
C THR A 383 -1.07 -0.81 -16.74
N TYR A 384 0.13 -0.34 -17.05
CA TYR A 384 0.55 1.04 -16.80
C TYR A 384 0.18 1.91 -18.00
N LYS A 385 -0.50 3.04 -17.76
CA LYS A 385 -0.80 4.05 -18.79
C LYS A 385 -0.54 5.44 -18.23
N GLY A 386 0.57 6.05 -18.64
CA GLY A 386 1.03 7.31 -18.05
C GLY A 386 1.36 7.12 -16.57
N ASP A 387 0.78 7.95 -15.71
CA ASP A 387 0.93 7.92 -14.25
C ASP A 387 -0.07 7.00 -13.54
N LYS A 388 -0.94 6.31 -14.29
CA LYS A 388 -2.02 5.47 -13.73
C LYS A 388 -1.82 3.98 -13.99
N ILE A 389 -2.48 3.19 -13.17
CA ILE A 389 -2.51 1.72 -13.26
C ILE A 389 -3.94 1.24 -13.47
N TYR A 390 -4.09 0.22 -14.32
CA TYR A 390 -5.36 -0.38 -14.66
C TYR A 390 -5.30 -1.89 -14.48
N THR A 391 -6.43 -2.48 -14.11
CA THR A 391 -6.69 -3.92 -14.17
C THR A 391 -7.64 -4.26 -15.31
N ASP A 392 -7.64 -5.53 -15.72
CA ASP A 392 -8.59 -6.03 -16.70
C ASP A 392 -10.01 -6.01 -16.12
N GLY A 393 -10.94 -5.43 -16.88
CA GLY A 393 -12.36 -5.53 -16.59
C GLY A 393 -12.98 -6.75 -17.27
N SER A 394 -14.31 -6.84 -17.18
CA SER A 394 -15.10 -7.94 -17.74
C SER A 394 -15.01 -8.11 -19.27
N THR A 395 -14.39 -7.15 -19.98
CA THR A 395 -14.20 -7.16 -21.44
C THR A 395 -12.77 -7.44 -21.89
N GLY A 396 -11.84 -7.79 -20.98
CA GLY A 396 -10.47 -8.19 -21.31
C GLY A 396 -9.50 -7.06 -21.72
N GLU A 397 -9.99 -5.83 -21.90
CA GLU A 397 -9.16 -4.63 -22.04
C GLU A 397 -8.91 -3.97 -20.67
N PRO A 398 -7.76 -3.29 -20.46
CA PRO A 398 -7.51 -2.50 -19.25
C PRO A 398 -8.54 -1.37 -19.16
N THR A 399 -9.49 -1.56 -18.26
CA THR A 399 -10.73 -0.77 -18.19
C THR A 399 -11.03 -0.27 -16.79
N ILE A 400 -10.35 -0.78 -15.76
CA ILE A 400 -10.65 -0.43 -14.37
C ILE A 400 -9.41 0.16 -13.70
N GLU A 401 -9.48 1.44 -13.36
CA GLU A 401 -8.40 2.15 -12.68
C GLU A 401 -8.23 1.63 -11.24
N VAL A 402 -6.98 1.43 -10.83
CA VAL A 402 -6.61 1.19 -9.43
C VAL A 402 -6.44 2.55 -8.76
N THR A 403 -7.34 2.89 -7.85
CA THR A 403 -7.41 4.21 -7.19
C THR A 403 -6.82 4.21 -5.80
N GLU A 404 -6.71 3.05 -5.17
CA GLU A 404 -6.12 2.89 -3.85
C GLU A 404 -5.31 1.59 -3.78
N ILE A 405 -4.20 1.59 -3.04
CA ILE A 405 -3.50 0.38 -2.65
C ILE A 405 -3.16 0.44 -1.16
N SER A 406 -3.27 -0.69 -0.48
CA SER A 406 -2.85 -0.81 0.91
C SER A 406 -2.12 -2.11 1.18
N SER A 407 -1.25 -2.09 2.18
CA SER A 407 -0.55 -3.25 2.74
C SER A 407 -0.95 -3.38 4.20
N LEU A 408 -1.40 -4.55 4.60
CA LEU A 408 -1.86 -4.86 5.95
C LEU A 408 -0.89 -5.85 6.58
N SER A 409 -0.15 -5.38 7.57
CA SER A 409 1.01 -6.08 8.12
C SER A 409 0.67 -6.98 9.30
N LEU A 410 1.46 -8.04 9.46
CA LEU A 410 1.38 -8.96 10.60
C LEU A 410 1.77 -8.32 11.94
N GLY A 411 2.53 -7.21 11.91
CA GLY A 411 2.94 -6.52 13.14
C GLY A 411 3.91 -7.34 14.01
N LYS A 412 4.64 -8.31 13.43
CA LYS A 412 5.53 -9.24 14.13
C LYS A 412 6.49 -8.56 15.12
N GLN A 413 7.09 -7.45 14.72
CA GLN A 413 8.01 -6.71 15.57
C GLN A 413 7.29 -6.04 16.76
N ILE A 414 6.06 -5.56 16.56
CA ILE A 414 5.22 -4.97 17.62
C ILE A 414 4.84 -6.05 18.65
N TRP A 415 4.46 -7.24 18.19
CA TRP A 415 4.22 -8.40 19.07
C TRP A 415 5.46 -8.75 19.91
N LYS A 416 6.62 -8.85 19.27
CA LYS A 416 7.89 -9.14 19.94
C LYS A 416 8.21 -8.10 21.02
N GLU A 417 8.04 -6.81 20.71
CA GLU A 417 8.23 -5.71 21.66
C GLU A 417 7.24 -5.74 22.82
N TYR A 418 5.97 -6.08 22.55
CA TYR A 418 4.96 -6.24 23.59
C TYR A 418 5.35 -7.35 24.56
N PHE A 419 5.61 -8.56 24.06
CA PHE A 419 5.93 -9.71 24.93
C PHE A 419 7.25 -9.56 25.68
N ALA A 420 8.22 -8.84 25.13
CA ALA A 420 9.46 -8.53 25.85
C ALA A 420 9.22 -7.70 27.12
N LYS A 421 8.13 -6.91 27.19
CA LYS A 421 7.76 -6.11 28.36
C LYS A 421 6.92 -6.88 29.39
N GLN A 422 6.42 -8.06 29.02
CA GLN A 422 5.60 -8.91 29.90
C GLN A 422 6.44 -9.98 30.64
N ARG A 423 7.76 -10.03 30.38
CA ARG A 423 8.70 -10.99 30.94
C ARG A 423 9.48 -10.42 32.11
#